data_AF-A0A2R6KAK3-F1
#
_entry.id   AF-A0A2R6KAK3-F1
#
_cell.length_a   1.000
_cell.length_b   1.000
_cell.length_c   1.000
_cell.angle_alpha   90.00
_cell.angle_beta   90.00
_cell.angle_gamma   90.00
#
_symmetry.space_group_name_H-M   'P 1'
#
loop_
_entity.id
_entity.type
_entity.pdbx_description
1 polymer ?
#
loop_
_entity_poly.entity_id
_entity_poly.type
_entity_poly.pdbx_seq_one_letter_code
_entity_poly.pdbx_strand_id
1 'polypeptide(L)'
;MSGTGGTTGTEGTVGAGETAATGTPPRLVYDDDCGFCAWSAEFVARHGEFELVGFSALTADQRARLPENYEQCAHLLTDRRVYSCGEAMEEAFARTDLPPSAVVPVLRQVPGHADRRERGYRWVADNRDLFGKVLSSEPPAQQS
;
A
#
# COMPACT_ATOMS: atom_id res chain seq x y z
N MET A 1 -59.37 -2.91 -31.61
CA MET A 1 -59.87 -2.92 -30.22
C MET A 1 -59.74 -4.34 -29.70
N SER A 2 -59.17 -4.50 -28.50
CA SER A 2 -58.97 -5.75 -27.73
C SER A 2 -57.88 -6.69 -28.28
N GLY A 3 -56.85 -7.13 -27.56
CA GLY A 3 -56.54 -7.09 -26.13
C GLY A 3 -56.36 -8.51 -25.58
N THR A 4 -55.12 -9.00 -25.48
CA THR A 4 -54.61 -10.11 -24.64
C THR A 4 -53.08 -10.19 -24.89
N GLY A 5 -52.14 -10.24 -23.95
CA GLY A 5 -52.17 -10.35 -22.49
C GLY A 5 -51.19 -11.44 -22.02
N GLY A 6 -49.96 -11.04 -21.65
CA GLY A 6 -49.02 -11.73 -20.72
C GLY A 6 -48.27 -12.97 -21.22
N THR A 7 -47.07 -13.34 -20.77
CA THR A 7 -46.10 -12.82 -19.79
C THR A 7 -44.78 -13.55 -20.06
N THR A 8 -43.63 -12.86 -20.15
CA THR A 8 -42.31 -13.51 -20.15
C THR A 8 -41.35 -12.76 -19.24
N GLY A 9 -40.70 -13.52 -18.34
CA GLY A 9 -39.34 -13.26 -17.90
C GLY A 9 -39.17 -12.27 -16.75
N THR A 10 -39.22 -12.77 -15.51
CA THR A 10 -38.45 -12.19 -14.41
C THR A 10 -36.98 -12.60 -14.61
N GLU A 11 -36.16 -11.71 -15.16
CA GLU A 11 -34.71 -11.84 -15.15
C GLU A 11 -34.09 -10.87 -14.14
N GLY A 12 -33.27 -11.46 -13.26
CA GLY A 12 -32.02 -10.89 -12.80
C GLY A 12 -32.12 -9.60 -11.99
N THR A 13 -32.19 -9.75 -10.67
CA THR A 13 -31.63 -8.76 -9.76
C THR A 13 -30.15 -8.61 -10.12
N VAL A 14 -29.82 -7.54 -10.85
CA VAL A 14 -28.44 -7.14 -11.11
C VAL A 14 -27.76 -6.93 -9.77
N GLY A 15 -26.71 -7.71 -9.54
CA GLY A 15 -25.83 -7.57 -8.39
C GLY A 15 -25.32 -6.14 -8.33
N ALA A 16 -25.40 -5.56 -7.14
CA ALA A 16 -24.74 -4.31 -6.82
C ALA A 16 -23.27 -4.42 -7.26
N GLY A 17 -22.89 -3.51 -8.15
CA GLY A 17 -21.55 -3.45 -8.70
C GLY A 17 -20.53 -3.24 -7.59
N GLU A 18 -19.75 -4.27 -7.31
CA GLU A 18 -18.41 -4.09 -6.80
C GLU A 18 -17.52 -3.90 -8.01
N THR A 19 -17.28 -2.64 -8.36
CA THR A 19 -16.33 -2.29 -9.41
C THR A 19 -14.95 -2.62 -8.87
N ALA A 20 -14.50 -3.86 -9.07
CA ALA A 20 -13.11 -4.23 -8.85
C ALA A 20 -12.24 -3.25 -9.64
N ALA A 21 -11.34 -2.56 -8.93
CA ALA A 21 -10.47 -1.57 -9.53
C ALA A 21 -9.65 -2.24 -10.65
N THR A 22 -9.95 -1.92 -11.91
CA THR A 22 -9.14 -2.33 -13.06
C THR A 22 -7.93 -1.41 -13.17
N GLY A 23 -7.01 -1.53 -12.22
CA GLY A 23 -5.75 -0.80 -12.17
C GLY A 23 -4.62 -1.74 -11.80
N THR A 24 -3.40 -1.45 -12.25
CA THR A 24 -2.22 -2.18 -11.78
C THR A 24 -2.11 -2.00 -10.27
N PRO A 25 -1.84 -3.07 -9.48
CA PRO A 25 -1.70 -2.95 -8.05
C PRO A 25 -0.62 -1.90 -7.71
N PRO A 26 -0.81 -1.12 -6.64
CA PRO A 26 0.20 -0.16 -6.21
C PRO A 26 1.50 -0.88 -5.86
N ARG A 27 2.63 -0.27 -6.23
CA ARG A 27 3.96 -0.80 -5.98
C ARG A 27 4.52 -0.23 -4.70
N LEU A 28 4.74 -1.08 -3.70
CA LEU A 28 5.43 -0.71 -2.47
C LEU A 28 6.93 -0.93 -2.67
N VAL A 29 7.66 0.19 -2.76
CA VAL A 29 9.10 0.22 -2.96
C VAL A 29 9.78 0.38 -1.60
N TYR A 30 10.78 -0.45 -1.30
CA TYR A 30 11.43 -0.50 0.00
C TYR A 30 12.89 -0.95 -0.10
N ASP A 31 13.65 -0.73 0.98
CA ASP A 31 15.00 -1.26 1.16
C ASP A 31 14.93 -2.76 1.40
N ASP A 32 15.33 -3.54 0.39
CA ASP A 32 15.34 -5.00 0.42
C ASP A 32 16.62 -5.61 0.97
N ASP A 33 17.51 -4.81 1.56
CA ASP A 33 18.60 -5.25 2.44
C ASP A 33 18.27 -5.00 3.93
N CYS A 34 17.21 -4.25 4.21
CA CYS A 34 16.70 -3.98 5.56
C CYS A 34 15.64 -5.03 5.98
N GLY A 35 16.00 -5.96 6.87
CA GLY A 35 15.10 -7.03 7.32
C GLY A 35 13.77 -6.56 7.96
N PHE A 36 13.79 -5.46 8.71
CA PHE A 36 12.57 -4.83 9.25
C PHE A 36 11.70 -4.20 8.15
N CYS A 37 12.34 -3.62 7.13
CA CYS A 37 11.65 -3.00 6.00
C CYS A 37 10.98 -4.08 5.14
N ALA A 38 11.69 -5.18 4.86
CA ALA A 38 11.16 -6.36 4.19
C ALA A 38 9.97 -6.95 4.96
N TRP A 39 10.12 -7.18 6.27
CA TRP A 39 9.04 -7.66 7.12
C TRP A 39 7.80 -6.74 7.09
N SER A 40 8.02 -5.43 7.15
CA SER A 40 6.93 -4.44 7.11
C SER A 40 6.22 -4.44 5.77
N ALA A 41 6.95 -4.57 4.67
CA ALA A 41 6.40 -4.65 3.32
C ALA A 41 5.57 -5.92 3.13
N GLU A 42 6.10 -7.07 3.56
CA GLU A 42 5.39 -8.36 3.54
C GLU A 42 4.15 -8.35 4.44
N PHE A 43 4.23 -7.71 5.62
CA PHE A 43 3.07 -7.55 6.48
C PHE A 43 1.94 -6.82 5.77
N VAL A 44 2.24 -5.69 5.12
CA VAL A 44 1.24 -4.92 4.38
C VAL A 44 0.70 -5.72 3.18
N ALA A 45 1.55 -6.40 2.43
CA ALA A 45 1.16 -7.23 1.29
C ALA A 45 0.30 -8.46 1.67
N ARG A 46 0.45 -8.98 2.89
CA ARG A 46 -0.43 -10.05 3.39
C ARG A 46 -1.86 -9.58 3.68
N HIS A 47 -2.03 -8.28 3.85
CA HIS A 47 -3.29 -7.65 4.26
C HIS A 47 -3.89 -6.76 3.16
N GLY A 48 -3.31 -6.71 1.96
CA GLY A 48 -3.85 -5.93 0.85
C GLY A 48 -3.17 -6.24 -0.48
N GLU A 49 -3.66 -5.63 -1.55
CA GLU A 49 -3.14 -5.88 -2.89
C GLU A 49 -1.98 -4.92 -3.22
N PHE A 50 -0.75 -5.43 -3.16
CA PHE A 50 0.47 -4.68 -3.45
C PHE A 50 1.45 -5.51 -4.27
N GLU A 51 2.18 -4.85 -5.16
CA GLU A 51 3.41 -5.39 -5.75
C GLU A 51 4.60 -4.91 -4.92
N LEU A 52 5.39 -5.83 -4.37
CA LEU A 52 6.58 -5.51 -3.60
C LEU A 52 7.78 -5.35 -4.53
N VAL A 53 8.49 -4.23 -4.43
CA VAL A 53 9.66 -3.91 -5.26
C VAL A 53 10.82 -3.47 -4.36
N GLY A 54 11.86 -4.28 -4.25
CA GLY A 54 13.10 -3.88 -3.59
C GLY A 54 13.84 -2.78 -4.37
N PHE A 55 14.65 -1.97 -3.69
CA PHE A 55 15.54 -1.01 -4.34
C PHE A 55 16.47 -1.69 -5.35
N SER A 56 16.93 -2.92 -5.05
CA SER A 56 17.76 -3.71 -5.96
C SER A 56 17.06 -4.09 -7.28
N ALA A 57 15.73 -4.13 -7.28
CA ALA A 57 14.89 -4.58 -8.40
C ALA A 57 14.18 -3.43 -9.15
N LEU A 58 14.51 -2.17 -8.83
CA LEU A 58 13.89 -1.02 -9.47
C LEU A 58 14.19 -0.97 -10.98
N THR A 59 13.13 -0.97 -11.78
CA THR A 59 13.23 -0.65 -13.21
C THR A 59 13.56 0.83 -13.42
N ALA A 60 14.11 1.18 -14.58
CA ALA A 60 14.44 2.56 -14.93
C ALA A 60 13.21 3.49 -14.82
N ASP A 61 12.05 3.03 -15.30
CA ASP A 61 10.79 3.80 -15.25
C ASP A 61 10.28 4.00 -13.82
N GLN A 62 10.42 2.99 -12.95
CA GLN A 62 10.06 3.14 -11.53
C GLN A 62 11.00 4.14 -10.85
N ARG A 63 12.31 4.02 -11.08
CA ARG A 63 13.33 4.89 -10.51
C ARG A 63 13.16 6.35 -10.94
N ALA A 64 12.79 6.59 -12.20
CA ALA A 64 12.57 7.95 -12.72
C ALA A 64 11.40 8.69 -12.03
N ARG A 65 10.50 7.97 -11.35
CA ARG A 65 9.36 8.55 -10.62
C ARG A 65 9.68 8.86 -9.16
N LEU A 66 10.78 8.32 -8.65
CA LEU A 66 11.19 8.47 -7.26
C LEU A 66 11.99 9.77 -7.06
N PRO A 67 12.00 10.35 -5.85
CA PRO A 67 12.87 11.48 -5.53
C PRO A 67 14.35 11.06 -5.60
N GLU A 68 15.26 12.02 -5.73
CA GLU A 68 16.71 11.75 -5.83
C GLU A 68 17.24 10.93 -4.63
N ASN A 69 16.70 11.17 -3.43
CA ASN A 69 17.09 10.53 -2.19
C ASN A 69 16.13 9.39 -1.76
N TYR A 70 15.58 8.65 -2.72
CA TYR A 70 14.58 7.60 -2.46
C TYR A 70 15.06 6.51 -1.49
N GLU A 71 16.36 6.28 -1.39
CA GLU A 71 16.92 5.24 -0.52
C GLU A 71 16.73 5.55 0.98
N GLN A 72 16.33 6.78 1.34
CA GLN A 72 16.15 7.17 2.73
C GLN A 72 14.87 6.64 3.38
N CYS A 73 13.87 6.19 2.59
CA CYS A 73 12.60 5.72 3.14
C CYS A 73 11.80 4.86 2.15
N ALA A 74 10.69 4.28 2.59
CA ALA A 74 9.79 3.52 1.72
C ALA A 74 8.93 4.44 0.84
N HIS A 75 8.50 3.94 -0.32
CA HIS A 75 7.66 4.67 -1.27
C HIS A 75 6.49 3.83 -1.77
N LEU A 76 5.35 4.47 -2.04
CA LEU A 76 4.20 3.82 -2.65
C LEU A 76 3.93 4.46 -4.01
N LEU A 77 4.16 3.70 -5.08
CA LEU A 77 3.90 4.09 -6.45
C LEU A 77 2.50 3.64 -6.84
N THR A 78 1.62 4.60 -7.05
CA THR A 78 0.31 4.38 -7.68
C THR A 78 0.36 4.85 -9.13
N ASP A 79 -0.69 4.66 -9.93
CA ASP A 79 -0.71 5.20 -11.30
C ASP A 79 -0.62 6.73 -11.34
N ARG A 80 -1.12 7.41 -10.30
CA ARG A 80 -1.29 8.88 -10.30
C ARG A 80 -0.27 9.62 -9.44
N ARG A 81 0.31 8.97 -8.43
CA ARG A 81 1.10 9.63 -7.39
C ARG A 81 2.14 8.69 -6.80
N VAL A 82 3.26 9.29 -6.39
CA VAL A 82 4.23 8.69 -5.49
C VAL A 82 4.03 9.27 -4.10
N TYR A 83 3.89 8.39 -3.12
CA TYR A 83 3.91 8.73 -1.70
C TYR A 83 5.25 8.30 -1.13
N SER A 84 5.76 9.02 -0.13
CA SER A 84 7.09 8.78 0.44
C SER A 84 7.03 8.73 1.96
N CYS A 85 7.96 7.97 2.55
CA CYS A 85 8.22 7.89 3.98
C CYS A 85 6.96 7.55 4.78
N GLY A 86 6.63 8.31 5.82
CA GLY A 86 5.45 8.04 6.65
C GLY A 86 4.15 8.12 5.86
N GLU A 87 4.08 8.97 4.83
CA GLU A 87 2.89 9.07 3.97
C GLU A 87 2.71 7.80 3.13
N ALA A 88 3.80 7.20 2.64
CA ALA A 88 3.76 5.94 1.90
C ALA A 88 3.20 4.81 2.76
N MET A 89 3.75 4.64 3.97
CA MET A 89 3.30 3.58 4.86
C MET A 89 1.87 3.79 5.34
N GLU A 90 1.47 5.02 5.65
CA GLU A 90 0.08 5.33 5.99
C GLU A 90 -0.88 4.99 4.85
N GLU A 91 -0.55 5.37 3.60
CA GLU A 91 -1.39 4.99 2.46
C GLU A 91 -1.41 3.50 2.18
N ALA A 92 -0.30 2.80 2.44
CA ALA A 92 -0.26 1.36 2.33
C ALA A 92 -1.18 0.73 3.39
N PHE A 93 -1.09 1.12 4.66
CA PHE A 93 -2.01 0.65 5.71
C PHE A 93 -3.48 1.00 5.43
N ALA A 94 -3.76 2.18 4.86
CA ALA A 94 -5.10 2.60 4.49
C ALA A 94 -5.76 1.71 3.42
N ARG A 95 -4.96 0.95 2.67
CA ARG A 95 -5.40 0.03 1.60
C ARG A 95 -5.40 -1.44 2.04
N THR A 96 -5.14 -1.70 3.32
CA THR A 96 -5.25 -3.06 3.88
C THR A 96 -6.67 -3.36 4.36
N ASP A 97 -6.97 -4.64 4.52
CA ASP A 97 -8.20 -5.16 5.12
C ASP A 97 -8.27 -5.00 6.65
N LEU A 98 -7.21 -4.45 7.26
CA LEU A 98 -7.11 -4.26 8.70
C LEU A 98 -8.00 -3.11 9.20
N PRO A 99 -8.52 -3.17 10.44
CA PRO A 99 -9.33 -2.11 11.03
C PRO A 99 -8.74 -0.68 10.96
N PRO A 100 -7.41 -0.46 11.03
CA PRO A 100 -6.81 0.87 10.85
C PRO A 100 -7.19 1.56 9.54
N SER A 101 -7.50 0.83 8.47
CA SER A 101 -7.90 1.42 7.17
C SER A 101 -9.10 2.34 7.29
N ALA A 102 -10.06 2.00 8.16
CA ALA A 102 -11.25 2.82 8.42
C ALA A 102 -10.95 4.11 9.22
N VAL A 103 -9.84 4.14 9.96
CA VAL A 103 -9.49 5.25 10.87
C VAL A 103 -8.55 6.27 10.22
N VAL A 104 -7.75 5.86 9.24
CA VAL A 104 -6.82 6.75 8.51
C VAL A 104 -7.50 8.02 7.96
N PRO A 105 -8.68 7.96 7.31
CA PRO A 105 -9.34 9.16 6.80
C PRO A 105 -9.70 10.19 7.89
N VAL A 106 -9.98 9.71 9.10
CA VAL A 106 -10.29 10.57 10.26
C VAL A 106 -9.00 11.20 10.80
N LEU A 107 -7.94 10.42 10.95
CA LEU A 107 -6.63 10.92 11.42
C LEU A 107 -6.08 12.02 10.51
N ARG A 108 -6.25 11.87 9.19
CA ARG A 108 -5.83 12.86 8.19
C ARG A 108 -6.47 14.24 8.34
N GLN A 109 -7.65 14.31 8.96
CA GLN A 109 -8.34 15.58 9.21
C GLN A 109 -7.83 16.29 10.46
N VAL A 110 -7.09 15.61 11.33
CA VAL A 110 -6.59 16.19 12.58
C VAL A 110 -5.42 17.13 12.29
N PRO A 111 -5.46 18.40 12.74
CA PRO A 111 -4.34 19.32 12.59
C PRO A 111 -3.02 18.76 13.13
N GLY A 112 -1.94 18.95 12.36
CA GLY A 112 -0.60 18.46 12.69
C GLY A 112 -0.41 16.94 12.58
N HIS A 113 -1.37 16.21 12.01
CA HIS A 113 -1.25 14.76 11.82
C HIS A 113 -0.08 14.38 10.92
N ALA A 114 0.08 15.06 9.78
CA ALA A 114 1.19 14.80 8.86
C ALA A 114 2.56 14.88 9.56
N ASP A 115 2.78 15.89 10.40
CA ASP A 115 4.03 16.04 11.14
C ASP A 115 4.22 14.95 12.21
N ARG A 116 3.13 14.56 12.90
CA ARG A 116 3.17 13.47 13.89
C ARG A 116 3.46 12.13 13.23
N ARG A 117 2.75 11.82 12.13
CA ARG A 117 2.96 10.63 11.31
C ARG A 117 4.41 10.52 10.89
N GLU A 118 4.95 11.60 10.34
CA GLU A 118 6.31 11.61 9.81
C GLU A 118 7.36 11.53 10.92
N ARG A 119 7.16 12.18 12.08
CA ARG A 119 8.02 11.96 13.26
C ARG A 119 7.97 10.52 13.75
N GLY A 120 6.79 9.92 13.79
CA GLY A 120 6.61 8.52 14.17
C GLY A 120 7.33 7.58 13.20
N TYR A 121 7.17 7.81 11.90
CA TYR A 121 7.87 7.04 10.86
C TYR A 121 9.38 7.11 11.03
N ARG A 122 9.95 8.32 11.15
CA ARG A 122 11.40 8.48 11.33
C ARG A 122 11.90 7.83 12.61
N TRP A 123 11.17 7.98 13.72
CA TRP A 123 11.53 7.31 14.96
C TRP A 123 11.57 5.78 14.78
N VAL A 124 10.60 5.17 14.08
CA VAL A 124 10.63 3.73 13.79
C VAL A 124 11.81 3.38 12.87
N ALA A 125 12.02 4.16 11.80
CA ALA A 125 13.10 3.94 10.84
C ALA A 125 14.49 4.05 11.47
N ASP A 126 14.71 5.00 12.39
CA ASP A 126 15.96 5.19 13.13
C ASP A 126 16.21 4.04 14.13
N ASN A 127 15.16 3.29 14.50
CA ASN A 127 15.22 2.15 15.40
C ASN A 127 15.05 0.80 14.67
N ARG A 128 15.13 0.78 13.34
CA ARG A 128 14.89 -0.42 12.51
C ARG A 128 15.80 -1.60 12.86
N ASP A 129 17.04 -1.35 13.28
CA ASP A 129 17.97 -2.41 13.68
C ASP A 129 17.56 -3.08 15.01
N LEU A 130 16.87 -2.33 15.88
CA LEU A 130 16.32 -2.87 17.12
C LEU A 130 15.05 -3.66 16.84
N PHE A 131 14.17 -3.14 15.98
CA PHE A 131 12.96 -3.85 15.58
C PHE A 131 13.28 -5.09 14.76
N GLY A 132 14.31 -5.06 13.92
CA GLY A 132 14.80 -6.21 13.15
C GLY A 132 15.23 -7.40 14.00
N LYS A 133 15.58 -7.20 15.28
CA LYS A 133 15.90 -8.31 16.20
C LYS A 133 14.66 -9.10 16.64
N VAL A 134 13.47 -8.48 16.56
CA VAL A 134 12.20 -9.06 17.00
C VAL A 134 11.30 -9.39 15.81
N LEU A 135 11.30 -8.52 14.80
CA LEU A 135 10.47 -8.54 13.61
C LEU A 135 11.39 -8.35 12.39
N SER A 136 11.75 -9.46 11.76
CA SER A 136 12.50 -9.45 10.50
C SER A 136 12.02 -10.58 9.62
N SER A 137 12.08 -10.33 8.32
CA SER A 137 12.03 -11.36 7.28
C SER A 137 13.42 -11.48 6.69
N GLU A 138 13.74 -12.64 6.12
CA GLU A 138 14.97 -12.79 5.35
C GLU A 138 14.90 -11.87 4.12
N PRO A 139 15.85 -10.94 3.96
CA PRO A 139 15.80 -10.03 2.82
C PRO A 139 15.91 -10.84 1.52
N PRO A 140 15.08 -10.59 0.49
CA PRO A 140 15.10 -11.37 -0.75
C PRO A 140 16.45 -11.30 -1.46
N ALA A 141 17.23 -10.23 -1.25
CA ALA A 141 18.59 -10.10 -1.76
C ALA A 141 19.61 -11.07 -1.11
N GLN A 142 19.29 -11.66 0.05
CA GLN A 142 20.21 -12.52 0.83
C GLN A 142 19.92 -14.03 0.70
N GLN A 143 18.91 -14.43 -0.07
CA GLN A 143 18.63 -15.85 -0.36
C GLN A 143 19.56 -16.34 -1.49
N SER A 144 20.79 -16.73 -1.11
CA SER A 144 21.79 -17.36 -2.00
C SER A 144 21.84 -18.88 -1.82
#